data_AF-A0A6B0XT43-F1
#
_entry.id   AF-A0A6B0XT43-F1
#
_cell.length_a   1.000
_cell.length_b   1.000
_cell.length_c   1.000
_cell.angle_alpha   90.00
_cell.angle_beta   90.00
_cell.angle_gamma   90.00
#
_symmetry.space_group_name_H-M   'P 1'
#
loop_
_entity.id
_entity.type
_entity.pdbx_description
1 polymer ?
#
loop_
_entity_poly.entity_id
_entity_poly.type
_entity_poly.pdbx_seq_one_letter_code
_entity_poly.pdbx_strand_id
1 'polypeptide(L)'
;MTSAGRGGAERVDAERLAALPPLPADEDGPVFEAPWQAQAFALAVRLSEIGYFTWKEWAGTLADELAAAEARGEPDDGSRYYHHWVAALERLVVDRRLSSSAALDDCREAWADAYRHTPHGQPVELGRAD
;
A
#
# COMPACT_ATOMS: atom_id res chain seq x y z
N MET A 1 -22.29 11.55 36.27
CA MET A 1 -20.86 11.77 36.60
C MET A 1 -20.09 10.55 36.10
N THR A 2 -19.77 10.54 34.80
CA THR A 2 -18.40 10.48 34.24
C THR A 2 -18.02 9.01 33.96
N SER A 3 -18.23 8.48 32.75
CA SER A 3 -17.42 8.62 31.51
C SER A 3 -15.94 8.25 31.68
N ALA A 4 -15.53 7.15 31.05
CA ALA A 4 -14.25 6.94 30.35
C ALA A 4 -14.25 5.47 29.88
N GLY A 5 -13.96 5.10 28.63
CA GLY A 5 -13.63 5.82 27.42
C GLY A 5 -13.51 4.75 26.35
N ARG A 6 -14.28 4.91 25.26
CA ARG A 6 -14.19 4.09 24.06
C ARG A 6 -12.94 4.51 23.30
N GLY A 7 -12.06 3.58 22.96
CA GLY A 7 -10.88 3.83 22.14
C GLY A 7 -10.31 2.51 21.64
N GLY A 8 -10.98 1.91 20.66
CA GLY A 8 -10.51 0.72 19.96
C GLY A 8 -9.29 1.07 19.11
N ALA A 9 -8.11 0.73 19.60
CA ALA A 9 -7.03 0.32 18.72
C ALA A 9 -7.30 -1.16 18.41
N GLU A 10 -8.11 -1.41 17.37
CA GLU A 10 -8.36 -2.76 16.88
C GLU A 10 -7.01 -3.29 16.39
N ARG A 11 -6.41 -4.18 17.21
CA ARG A 11 -5.22 -4.91 16.81
C ARG A 11 -5.56 -5.62 15.51
N VAL A 12 -4.75 -5.44 14.48
CA VAL A 12 -4.91 -6.17 13.21
C VAL A 12 -5.08 -7.66 13.57
N ASP A 13 -6.21 -8.26 13.20
CA ASP A 13 -6.55 -9.62 13.64
C ASP A 13 -5.46 -10.61 13.23
N ALA A 14 -4.95 -11.39 14.19
CA ALA A 14 -3.83 -12.31 13.97
C ALA A 14 -4.11 -13.39 12.91
N GLU A 15 -5.36 -13.88 12.82
CA GLU A 15 -5.79 -14.81 11.77
C GLU A 15 -5.74 -14.17 10.38
N ARG A 16 -5.92 -12.86 10.31
CA ARG A 16 -5.90 -12.10 9.05
C ARG A 16 -4.46 -11.86 8.59
N LEU A 17 -3.55 -11.59 9.53
CA LEU A 17 -2.11 -11.53 9.29
C LEU A 17 -1.57 -12.88 8.78
N ALA A 18 -2.06 -14.00 9.33
CA ALA A 18 -1.66 -15.34 8.92
C ALA A 18 -2.11 -15.73 7.50
N ALA A 19 -3.16 -15.09 6.98
CA ALA A 19 -3.65 -15.29 5.61
C ALA A 19 -2.94 -14.41 4.56
N LEU A 20 -2.01 -13.56 4.98
CA LEU A 20 -1.26 -12.70 4.08
C LEU A 20 -0.21 -13.51 3.30
N PRO A 21 0.14 -13.09 2.07
CA PRO A 21 1.41 -13.48 1.49
C PRO A 21 2.55 -13.12 2.47
N PRO A 22 3.68 -13.86 2.46
CA PRO A 22 4.71 -13.72 3.48
C PRO A 22 5.16 -12.27 3.58
N LEU A 23 4.79 -11.61 4.67
CA LEU A 23 5.29 -10.29 5.02
C LEU A 23 6.54 -10.47 5.87
N PRO A 24 7.54 -9.58 5.73
CA PRO A 24 8.58 -9.44 6.74
C PRO A 24 7.90 -9.17 8.09
N ALA A 25 8.10 -10.07 9.05
CA ALA A 25 7.48 -9.97 10.38
C ALA A 25 8.43 -10.53 11.45
N ASP A 26 8.37 -9.97 12.65
CA ASP A 26 9.03 -10.44 13.86
C ASP A 26 7.99 -10.96 14.88
N GLU A 27 8.40 -11.14 16.14
CA GLU A 27 7.51 -11.63 17.21
C GLU A 27 6.36 -10.65 17.53
N ASP A 28 6.48 -9.38 17.18
CA ASP A 28 5.52 -8.31 17.47
C ASP A 28 4.63 -7.93 16.27
N GLY A 29 4.98 -8.36 15.05
CA GLY A 29 4.14 -8.22 13.85
C GLY A 29 4.91 -7.84 12.59
N PRO A 30 4.23 -7.27 11.57
CA PRO A 30 4.89 -6.83 10.33
C PRO A 30 5.94 -5.76 10.60
N VAL A 31 7.14 -5.96 10.05
CA VAL A 31 8.25 -5.01 10.13
C VAL A 31 8.29 -4.19 8.86
N PHE A 32 8.34 -2.86 9.02
CA PHE A 32 8.40 -1.91 7.92
C PHE A 32 9.72 -1.13 7.96
N GLU A 33 10.44 -1.12 6.85
CA GLU A 33 11.70 -0.38 6.70
C GLU A 33 11.48 1.12 6.51
N ALA A 34 10.29 1.51 6.07
CA ALA A 34 9.93 2.91 5.86
C ALA A 34 8.45 3.18 6.16
N PRO A 35 8.09 4.40 6.60
CA PRO A 35 6.70 4.74 6.94
C PRO A 35 5.69 4.49 5.80
N TRP A 36 6.11 4.65 4.54
CA TRP A 36 5.24 4.43 3.38
C TRP A 36 4.83 2.96 3.22
N GLN A 37 5.65 2.01 3.65
CA GLN A 37 5.33 0.57 3.58
C GLN A 37 4.16 0.23 4.51
N ALA A 38 4.16 0.80 5.71
CA ALA A 38 3.05 0.66 6.66
C ALA A 38 1.76 1.30 6.14
N GLN A 39 1.86 2.45 5.46
CA GLN A 39 0.72 3.12 4.84
C GLN A 39 0.11 2.30 3.70
N ALA A 40 0.95 1.76 2.82
CA ALA A 40 0.52 0.86 1.76
C ALA A 40 -0.21 -0.36 2.38
N PHE A 41 0.43 -1.00 3.37
CA PHE A 41 -0.16 -2.12 4.12
C PHE A 41 -1.56 -1.81 4.64
N ALA A 42 -1.70 -0.70 5.38
CA ALA A 42 -2.96 -0.26 5.93
C ALA A 42 -4.02 0.00 4.83
N LEU A 43 -3.62 0.53 3.67
CA LEU A 43 -4.54 0.79 2.58
C LEU A 43 -5.12 -0.49 1.96
N ALA A 44 -4.28 -1.49 1.64
CA ALA A 44 -4.82 -2.74 1.11
C ALA A 44 -5.69 -3.47 2.13
N VAL A 45 -5.29 -3.41 3.42
CA VAL A 45 -6.10 -3.93 4.52
C VAL A 45 -7.49 -3.30 4.53
N ARG A 46 -7.59 -1.97 4.56
CA ARG A 46 -8.90 -1.30 4.60
C ARG A 46 -9.72 -1.55 3.35
N LEU A 47 -9.10 -1.55 2.17
CA LEU A 47 -9.80 -1.83 0.91
C LEU A 47 -10.36 -3.26 0.86
N SER A 48 -9.64 -4.23 1.43
CA SER A 48 -10.14 -5.60 1.54
C SER A 48 -11.29 -5.71 2.55
N GLU A 49 -11.16 -5.08 3.72
CA GLU A 49 -12.21 -5.09 4.75
C GLU A 49 -13.53 -4.49 4.28
N ILE A 50 -13.47 -3.43 3.47
CA ILE A 50 -14.68 -2.82 2.88
C ILE A 50 -15.14 -3.51 1.60
N GLY A 51 -14.52 -4.64 1.23
CA GLY A 51 -15.02 -5.56 0.23
C GLY A 51 -14.63 -5.26 -1.23
N TYR A 52 -13.67 -4.36 -1.48
CA TYR A 52 -13.23 -4.08 -2.85
C TYR A 52 -12.47 -5.24 -3.48
N PHE A 53 -11.75 -6.03 -2.69
CA PHE A 53 -11.15 -7.29 -3.11
C PHE A 53 -10.96 -8.22 -1.92
N THR A 54 -10.87 -9.51 -2.21
CA THR A 54 -10.54 -10.54 -1.22
C THR A 54 -9.02 -10.69 -1.09
N TRP A 55 -8.57 -11.19 0.06
CA TRP A 55 -7.15 -11.54 0.24
C TRP A 55 -6.64 -12.61 -0.73
N LYS A 56 -7.53 -13.48 -1.24
CA LYS A 56 -7.18 -14.45 -2.28
C LYS A 56 -6.87 -13.77 -3.62
N GLU A 57 -7.66 -12.78 -4.00
CA GLU A 57 -7.41 -11.97 -5.20
C GLU A 57 -6.13 -11.16 -5.02
N TRP A 58 -5.94 -10.55 -3.84
CA TRP A 58 -4.69 -9.88 -3.47
C TRP A 58 -3.45 -10.76 -3.66
N ALA A 59 -3.44 -11.95 -3.05
CA ALA A 59 -2.31 -12.86 -3.14
C ALA A 59 -2.03 -13.30 -4.58
N GLY A 60 -3.08 -13.53 -5.37
CA GLY A 60 -2.97 -13.85 -6.79
C GLY A 60 -2.32 -12.71 -7.58
N THR A 61 -2.81 -11.47 -7.42
CA THR A 61 -2.25 -10.31 -8.11
C THR A 61 -0.79 -10.06 -7.72
N LEU A 62 -0.44 -10.18 -6.44
CA LEU A 62 0.95 -10.02 -6.00
C LEU A 62 1.87 -11.10 -6.58
N ALA A 63 1.42 -12.36 -6.63
CA ALA A 63 2.18 -13.44 -7.25
C ALA A 63 2.40 -13.19 -8.75
N ASP A 64 1.39 -12.69 -9.47
CA ASP A 64 1.51 -12.32 -10.88
C ASP A 64 2.54 -11.20 -11.08
N GLU A 65 2.55 -10.18 -10.22
CA GLU A 65 3.52 -9.07 -10.29
C GLU A 65 4.96 -9.53 -10.04
N LEU A 66 5.16 -10.40 -9.04
CA LEU A 66 6.48 -10.98 -8.76
C LEU A 66 6.96 -11.86 -9.92
N ALA A 67 6.10 -12.74 -10.44
CA ALA A 67 6.43 -13.57 -11.60
C ALA A 67 6.75 -12.73 -12.85
N ALA A 68 6.02 -11.62 -13.06
CA ALA A 68 6.30 -10.70 -14.16
C ALA A 68 7.64 -9.98 -13.99
N ALA A 69 8.04 -9.63 -12.76
CA ALA A 69 9.34 -9.03 -12.47
C ALA A 69 10.49 -10.02 -12.72
N GLU A 70 10.36 -11.26 -12.26
CA GLU A 70 11.31 -12.33 -12.55
C GLU A 70 11.47 -12.55 -14.06
N ALA A 71 10.36 -12.58 -14.81
CA ALA A 71 10.38 -12.74 -16.26
C ALA A 71 11.07 -11.59 -17.01
N ARG A 72 11.08 -10.38 -16.43
CA ARG A 72 11.83 -9.22 -16.96
C ARG A 72 13.31 -9.25 -16.61
N GLY A 73 13.78 -10.25 -15.87
CA GLY A 73 15.17 -10.33 -15.41
C GLY A 73 15.48 -9.38 -14.26
N GLU A 74 14.46 -9.01 -13.50
CA GLU A 74 14.56 -8.17 -12.29
C GLU A 74 14.27 -9.02 -11.04
N PRO A 75 15.02 -10.10 -10.77
CA PRO A 75 14.80 -10.89 -9.56
C PRO A 75 15.04 -10.02 -8.33
N ASP A 76 14.03 -9.98 -7.46
CA ASP A 76 14.05 -9.16 -6.24
C ASP A 76 14.89 -9.87 -5.17
N ASP A 77 15.84 -9.15 -4.58
CA ASP A 77 16.61 -9.58 -3.42
C ASP A 77 15.87 -9.35 -2.09
N GLY A 78 14.60 -8.91 -2.19
CA GLY A 78 13.71 -8.58 -1.09
C GLY A 78 13.62 -7.07 -0.85
N SER A 79 14.57 -6.28 -1.35
CA SER A 79 14.57 -4.82 -1.20
C SER A 79 13.43 -4.13 -1.96
N ARG A 80 12.88 -4.79 -2.99
CA ARG A 80 11.77 -4.26 -3.80
C ARG A 80 10.43 -4.89 -3.46
N TYR A 81 10.36 -5.69 -2.41
CA TYR A 81 9.16 -6.43 -2.06
C TYR A 81 7.94 -5.51 -1.92
N TYR A 82 8.07 -4.44 -1.14
CA TYR A 82 6.99 -3.46 -0.96
C TYR A 82 6.71 -2.62 -2.20
N HIS A 83 7.63 -2.53 -3.16
CA HIS A 83 7.35 -1.92 -4.47
C HIS A 83 6.44 -2.82 -5.31
N HIS A 84 6.71 -4.14 -5.35
CA HIS A 84 5.78 -5.10 -5.97
C HIS A 84 4.42 -5.13 -5.27
N TRP A 85 4.43 -4.95 -3.96
CA TRP A 85 3.23 -4.85 -3.14
C TRP A 85 2.38 -3.62 -3.53
N VAL A 86 2.99 -2.44 -3.68
CA VAL A 86 2.27 -1.25 -4.18
C VAL A 86 1.80 -1.44 -5.62
N ALA A 87 2.60 -2.04 -6.50
CA ALA A 87 2.19 -2.30 -7.90
C ALA A 87 0.94 -3.21 -7.97
N ALA A 88 0.90 -4.26 -7.15
CA ALA A 88 -0.27 -5.13 -7.04
C ALA A 88 -1.50 -4.37 -6.52
N LEU A 89 -1.32 -3.45 -5.56
CA LEU A 89 -2.39 -2.59 -5.06
C LEU A 89 -2.91 -1.63 -6.13
N GLU A 90 -2.02 -0.95 -6.84
CA GLU A 90 -2.36 -0.05 -7.96
C GLU A 90 -3.17 -0.79 -9.02
N ARG A 91 -2.76 -2.01 -9.38
CA ARG A 91 -3.49 -2.87 -10.31
C ARG A 91 -4.89 -3.22 -9.82
N LEU A 92 -5.04 -3.63 -8.57
CA LEU A 92 -6.35 -3.96 -8.01
C LEU A 92 -7.28 -2.74 -7.94
N VAL A 93 -6.80 -1.57 -7.55
CA VAL A 93 -7.66 -0.37 -7.50
C VAL A 93 -8.11 0.07 -8.89
N VAL A 94 -7.29 -0.15 -9.92
CA VAL A 94 -7.66 0.09 -11.33
C VAL A 94 -8.67 -0.96 -11.81
N ASP A 95 -8.42 -2.25 -11.57
CA ASP A 95 -9.33 -3.34 -11.96
C ASP A 95 -10.72 -3.20 -11.30
N ARG A 96 -10.76 -2.66 -10.08
CA ARG A 96 -11.99 -2.35 -9.34
C ARG A 96 -12.59 -0.98 -9.66
N ARG A 97 -11.99 -0.22 -10.58
CA ARG A 97 -12.43 1.12 -11.02
C ARG A 97 -12.52 2.15 -9.88
N LEU A 98 -11.69 2.00 -8.86
CA LEU A 98 -11.54 2.98 -7.77
C LEU A 98 -10.60 4.11 -8.18
N SER A 99 -9.72 3.83 -9.13
CA SER A 99 -8.88 4.79 -9.82
C SER A 99 -8.67 4.36 -11.27
N SER A 100 -7.87 5.10 -12.02
CA SER A 100 -7.37 4.71 -13.34
C SER A 100 -5.85 4.83 -13.35
N SER A 101 -5.16 4.08 -14.21
CA SER A 101 -3.70 4.19 -14.36
C SER A 101 -3.29 5.64 -14.64
N ALA A 102 -4.02 6.34 -15.52
CA ALA A 102 -3.79 7.75 -15.81
C ALA A 102 -3.89 8.63 -14.55
N ALA A 103 -4.93 8.45 -13.73
CA ALA A 103 -5.07 9.24 -12.49
C ALA A 103 -3.96 8.96 -11.46
N LEU A 104 -3.45 7.72 -11.41
CA LEU A 104 -2.32 7.38 -10.54
C LEU A 104 -1.02 8.01 -11.05
N ASP A 105 -0.79 7.99 -12.36
CA ASP A 105 0.35 8.62 -13.01
C ASP A 105 0.31 10.14 -12.87
N ASP A 106 -0.84 10.77 -13.12
CA ASP A 106 -1.06 12.21 -12.93
C ASP A 106 -0.78 12.63 -11.48
N CYS A 107 -1.23 11.82 -10.51
CA CYS A 107 -0.95 12.08 -9.09
C CYS A 107 0.55 11.96 -8.77
N ARG A 108 1.24 10.96 -9.33
CA ARG A 108 2.68 10.79 -9.17
C ARG A 108 3.44 11.98 -9.76
N GLU A 109 3.06 12.43 -10.95
CA GLU A 109 3.66 13.58 -11.61
C GLU A 109 3.40 14.87 -10.84
N ALA A 110 2.17 15.09 -10.37
CA ALA A 110 1.82 16.25 -9.56
C ALA A 110 2.63 16.31 -8.26
N TRP A 111 2.85 15.18 -7.58
CA TRP A 111 3.71 15.12 -6.40
C TRP A 111 5.17 15.40 -6.73
N ALA A 112 5.69 14.80 -7.82
CA ALA A 112 7.05 15.03 -8.25
C ALA A 112 7.27 16.51 -8.61
N ASP A 113 6.27 17.14 -9.20
CA ASP A 113 6.29 18.56 -9.52
C ASP A 113 6.24 19.46 -8.29
N ALA A 114 5.31 19.19 -7.37
CA ALA A 114 5.21 19.88 -6.09
C ALA A 114 6.54 19.81 -5.32
N TYR A 115 7.17 18.64 -5.28
CA TYR A 115 8.47 18.45 -4.63
C TYR A 115 9.55 19.31 -5.26
N ARG A 116 9.64 19.37 -6.60
CA ARG A 116 10.65 20.18 -7.32
C ARG A 116 10.46 21.67 -7.09
N HIS A 117 9.22 22.13 -6.94
CA HIS A 117 8.88 23.55 -6.81
C HIS A 117 8.79 24.04 -5.36
N THR A 118 8.80 23.13 -4.37
CA THR A 118 8.78 23.49 -2.95
C THR A 118 10.18 23.90 -2.48
N PRO A 119 10.37 25.14 -1.98
CA PRO A 119 11.64 25.54 -1.39
C PRO A 119 12.05 24.64 -0.22
N HIS A 120 13.35 24.38 -0.08
CA HIS A 120 13.86 23.54 1.01
C HIS A 120 13.40 24.04 2.38
N GLY A 121 12.93 23.11 3.21
CA GLY A 121 12.42 23.39 4.56
C GLY A 121 10.94 23.82 4.61
N GLN A 122 10.25 23.93 3.48
CA GLN A 122 8.80 24.10 3.43
C GLN A 122 8.10 22.74 3.23
N PRO A 123 6.87 22.56 3.76
CA PRO A 123 6.05 21.38 3.46
C PRO A 123 5.74 21.29 1.97
N VAL A 124 5.78 20.07 1.42
CA VAL A 124 5.35 19.79 0.05
C VAL A 124 3.85 19.58 0.07
N GLU A 125 3.11 20.40 -0.68
CA GLU A 125 1.66 20.32 -0.79
C GLU A 125 1.27 20.05 -2.24
N LEU A 126 0.34 19.12 -2.46
CA LEU A 126 -0.34 19.02 -3.75
C LEU A 126 -1.29 20.21 -3.89
N GLY A 127 -1.14 20.95 -4.99
CA GLY A 127 -2.21 21.82 -5.45
C GLY A 127 -3.49 20.98 -5.62
N ARG A 128 -4.64 21.51 -5.20
CA ARG A 128 -5.92 20.83 -5.45
C ARG A 128 -6.06 20.63 -6.96
N ALA A 129 -6.20 19.37 -7.39
CA ALA A 129 -6.68 19.09 -8.74
C ALA A 129 -8.14 19.57 -8.82
N ASP A 130 -8.43 20.44 -9.79
CA ASP A 130 -9.79 20.90 -10.13
C ASP A 130 -10.56 19.83 -10.92
#